data_AF-A0A7S1PKN5-F1
#
_entry.id   AF-A0A7S1PKN5-F1
#
_cell.length_a   1.000
_cell.length_b   1.000
_cell.length_c   1.000
_cell.angle_alpha   90.00
_cell.angle_beta   90.00
_cell.angle_gamma   90.00
#
_symmetry.space_group_name_H-M   'P 1'
#
loop_
_entity.id
_entity.type
_entity.pdbx_description
1 polymer ?
#
loop_
_entity_poly.entity_id
_entity_poly.type
_entity_poly.pdbx_seq_one_letter_code
_entity_poly.pdbx_strand_id
1 'polypeptide(L)'
;FGSSAQSDRVAPPSRRAAASQMADGQDIIDWLEKVGLGRHVGVLMDDNGDFGFRCLSDIRELSEKEVEAVIDATRMNIGERKRFLREVKSLKQEASASEARPAVGSSDTGGRAGATGATARDAGAPQAQQQEDLEALRAELERQREELRQQKQQQELLEEQRRKELEDLERKHEAEQIQQRRQQELLEEQQELLERRRQEQLELQRELEKKQHFREQGEPQAEEGGVVIPQQPPKQTEWFLVVKSMVFVKATPHKDSESLAFVKRGELLQVHGRRQLDNEANQWVELTGWELKRRGGGGPPRRGFALIDGSEMGIGRLLEGPMEPEEPVAARKPSEALQALAVSPAEREEQEEEEEGAKVHKPQLSREQVIAANWEEEEVRLAERWGPESCPGADHLPRGVKLFTATFDFVYVKRSADPQQGAVTKLPCKPGTAFFSTGALHVGPLGGEWIEEYARDGAARWLLVEGPGFQTDGPMLLDEGPAAEHVPVAVHYCAARRVVCLFRTLVSRGATVQRLASRLCGATGLSPKAAMLVPRAAPSGDGPQDARLRGELLMGGQALLPHMTLRSYGFKRETDVFLAYAGSFEEDYRGGALLRE
;
A
#
# COMPACT_ATOMS: atom_id res chain seq x y z
N PHE A 1 49.43 5.28 51.40
CA PHE A 1 48.15 5.98 51.51
C PHE A 1 47.07 5.07 50.97
N GLY A 2 46.35 4.41 51.87
CA GLY A 2 45.23 3.53 51.51
C GLY A 2 43.94 4.32 51.31
N SER A 3 43.03 3.76 50.52
CA SER A 3 41.60 4.06 50.59
C SER A 3 40.84 2.81 50.18
N SER A 4 40.21 2.18 51.16
CA SER A 4 39.25 1.08 51.00
C SER A 4 37.86 1.68 50.85
N ALA A 5 37.23 1.52 49.68
CA ALA A 5 35.82 1.81 49.50
C ALA A 5 35.00 0.58 49.95
N GLN A 6 34.30 0.72 51.08
CA GLN A 6 33.27 -0.21 51.53
C GLN A 6 32.05 -0.11 50.58
N SER A 7 31.67 -1.26 50.02
CA SER A 7 30.41 -1.44 49.31
C SER A 7 29.34 -1.80 50.34
N ASP A 8 28.44 -0.85 50.61
CA ASP A 8 27.20 -1.11 51.36
C ASP A 8 26.29 -1.99 50.51
N ARG A 9 26.19 -3.27 50.88
CA ARG A 9 25.19 -4.19 50.34
C ARG A 9 23.86 -3.95 51.05
N VAL A 10 22.96 -3.26 50.37
CA VAL A 10 21.54 -3.16 50.77
C VAL A 10 20.91 -4.56 50.69
N ALA A 11 20.31 -5.01 51.79
CA ALA A 11 19.64 -6.31 51.87
C ALA A 11 18.42 -6.34 50.92
N PRO A 12 18.18 -7.44 50.18
CA PRO A 12 17.05 -7.54 49.26
C PRO A 12 15.71 -7.48 50.03
N PRO A 13 14.69 -6.78 49.48
CA PRO A 13 13.39 -6.68 50.11
C PRO A 13 12.75 -8.07 50.29
N SER A 14 12.02 -8.24 51.39
CA SER A 14 11.36 -9.51 51.70
C SER A 14 10.40 -9.92 50.58
N ARG A 15 10.35 -11.21 50.22
CA ARG A 15 9.46 -11.77 49.17
C ARG A 15 7.99 -11.39 49.33
N ARG A 16 7.56 -11.05 50.55
CA ARG A 16 6.20 -10.64 50.86
C ARG A 16 5.88 -9.21 50.39
N ALA A 17 6.87 -8.32 50.40
CA ALA A 17 6.73 -6.95 49.89
C ALA A 17 6.69 -6.92 48.35
N ALA A 18 7.50 -7.77 47.69
CA ALA A 18 7.50 -7.89 46.23
C ALA A 18 6.17 -8.44 45.68
N ALA A 19 5.54 -9.38 46.39
CA ALA A 19 4.25 -9.94 45.99
C ALA A 19 3.10 -8.93 46.12
N SER A 20 3.13 -8.04 47.12
CA SER A 20 2.15 -6.97 47.27
C SER A 20 2.29 -5.92 46.17
N GLN A 21 3.54 -5.52 45.87
CA GLN A 21 3.83 -4.53 44.82
C GLN A 21 3.40 -4.99 43.42
N MET A 22 3.44 -6.30 43.14
CA MET A 22 2.96 -6.83 41.86
C MET A 22 1.43 -6.88 41.75
N ALA A 23 0.71 -7.02 42.87
CA ALA A 23 -0.74 -6.97 42.86
C ALA A 23 -1.24 -5.55 42.57
N ASP A 24 -0.64 -4.54 43.21
CA ASP A 24 -1.04 -3.15 43.04
C ASP A 24 -0.76 -2.61 41.62
N GLY A 25 0.31 -3.11 40.99
CA GLY A 25 0.66 -2.78 39.60
C GLY A 25 -0.31 -3.39 38.57
N GLN A 26 -0.97 -4.51 38.87
CA GLN A 26 -1.94 -5.09 37.95
C GLN A 26 -3.25 -4.30 37.93
N ASP A 27 -3.68 -3.79 39.10
CA ASP A 27 -4.92 -3.03 39.23
C ASP A 27 -4.92 -1.73 38.38
N ILE A 28 -3.76 -1.06 38.28
CA ILE A 28 -3.61 0.13 37.43
C ILE A 28 -3.59 -0.22 35.93
N ILE A 29 -3.00 -1.35 35.54
CA ILE A 29 -3.01 -1.82 34.15
C ILE A 29 -4.44 -2.13 33.72
N ASP A 30 -5.17 -2.93 34.52
CA ASP A 30 -6.54 -3.32 34.25
C ASP A 30 -7.47 -2.10 34.16
N TRP A 31 -7.25 -1.10 35.02
CA TRP A 31 -7.97 0.17 34.95
C TRP A 31 -7.66 0.97 33.68
N LEU A 32 -6.38 1.12 33.31
CA LEU A 32 -5.98 1.84 32.10
C LEU A 32 -6.53 1.16 30.83
N GLU A 33 -6.52 -0.16 30.77
CA GLU A 33 -7.14 -0.91 29.67
C GLU A 33 -8.65 -0.71 29.60
N LYS A 34 -9.34 -0.80 30.75
CA LYS A 34 -10.80 -0.57 30.85
C LYS A 34 -11.21 0.83 30.39
N VAL A 35 -10.39 1.85 30.63
CA VAL A 35 -10.64 3.25 30.22
C VAL A 35 -10.25 3.51 28.75
N GLY A 36 -9.67 2.52 28.06
CA GLY A 36 -9.19 2.65 26.68
C GLY A 36 -7.89 3.44 26.57
N LEU A 37 -7.06 3.39 27.61
CA LEU A 37 -5.74 4.01 27.71
C LEU A 37 -4.61 2.97 27.81
N GLY A 38 -4.88 1.69 27.51
CA GLY A 38 -3.89 0.61 27.57
C GLY A 38 -2.59 0.89 26.81
N ARG A 39 -2.65 1.66 25.71
CA ARG A 39 -1.47 2.07 24.93
C ARG A 39 -0.50 2.99 25.70
N HIS A 40 -0.95 3.63 26.77
CA HIS A 40 -0.18 4.59 27.56
C HIS A 40 0.42 3.97 28.82
N VAL A 41 0.13 2.69 29.11
CA VAL A 41 0.61 1.97 30.31
C VAL A 41 2.14 2.05 30.45
N GLY A 42 2.88 1.83 29.35
CA GLY A 42 4.34 1.85 29.38
C GLY A 42 4.94 3.20 29.78
N VAL A 43 4.32 4.32 29.38
CA VAL A 43 4.81 5.67 29.72
C VAL A 43 4.38 6.07 31.13
N LEU A 44 3.17 5.68 31.53
CA LEU A 44 2.59 6.01 32.83
C LEU A 44 3.25 5.23 33.99
N MET A 45 3.71 4.01 33.72
CA MET A 45 4.29 3.10 34.71
C MET A 45 5.82 2.93 34.56
N ASP A 46 6.49 3.74 33.74
CA ASP A 46 7.94 3.67 33.60
C ASP A 46 8.62 4.06 34.91
N ASP A 47 9.26 3.11 35.58
CA ASP A 47 10.05 3.32 36.81
C ASP A 47 11.23 4.30 36.59
N ASN A 48 11.65 4.51 35.35
CA ASN A 48 12.68 5.47 34.97
C ASN A 48 12.12 6.77 34.38
N GLY A 49 10.80 6.85 34.19
CA GLY A 49 10.10 7.97 33.59
C GLY A 49 9.62 9.00 34.62
N ASP A 50 9.06 10.11 34.13
CA ASP A 50 8.68 11.26 34.96
C ASP A 50 7.48 11.00 35.90
N PHE A 51 6.69 9.94 35.68
CA PHE A 51 5.45 9.68 36.43
C PHE A 51 5.50 8.47 37.35
N GLY A 52 5.99 7.32 36.85
CA GLY A 52 6.22 6.12 37.65
C GLY A 52 5.03 5.65 38.49
N PHE A 53 3.81 5.65 37.94
CA PHE A 53 2.62 5.22 38.68
C PHE A 53 2.67 3.73 38.99
N ARG A 54 2.54 3.38 40.27
CA ARG A 54 2.61 2.00 40.76
C ARG A 54 1.26 1.46 41.17
N CYS A 55 0.31 2.34 41.49
CA CYS A 55 -1.02 1.96 41.93
C CYS A 55 -2.06 3.03 41.58
N LEU A 56 -3.34 2.68 41.72
CA LEU A 56 -4.44 3.62 41.47
C LEU A 56 -4.47 4.80 42.45
N SER A 57 -3.88 4.66 43.63
CA SER A 57 -3.77 5.76 44.61
C SER A 57 -2.90 6.89 44.09
N ASP A 58 -1.83 6.57 43.35
CA ASP A 58 -0.94 7.59 42.77
C ASP A 58 -1.71 8.49 41.79
N ILE A 59 -2.55 7.89 40.93
CA ILE A 59 -3.42 8.62 39.99
C ILE A 59 -4.48 9.44 40.73
N ARG A 60 -5.04 8.89 41.81
CA ARG A 60 -6.07 9.54 42.64
C ARG A 60 -5.54 10.79 43.35
N GLU A 61 -4.27 10.80 43.74
CA GLU A 61 -3.63 11.90 44.47
C GLU A 61 -3.14 13.05 43.58
N LEU A 62 -3.08 12.86 42.26
CA LEU A 62 -2.65 13.90 41.31
C LEU A 62 -3.46 15.19 41.43
N SER A 63 -2.80 16.33 41.55
CA SER A 63 -3.42 17.65 41.41
C SER A 63 -3.91 17.89 39.96
N GLU A 64 -4.82 18.85 39.74
CA GLU A 64 -5.30 19.18 38.39
C GLU A 64 -4.15 19.55 37.44
N LYS A 65 -3.11 20.22 37.94
CA LYS A 65 -1.92 20.58 37.17
C LYS A 65 -1.07 19.36 36.79
N GLU A 66 -0.94 18.39 37.69
CA GLU A 66 -0.21 17.15 37.40
C GLU A 66 -0.97 16.26 36.43
N VAL A 67 -2.31 16.24 36.52
CA VAL A 67 -3.15 15.56 35.53
C VAL A 67 -2.96 16.16 34.13
N GLU A 68 -2.89 17.49 34.00
CA GLU A 68 -2.57 18.15 32.73
C GLU A 68 -1.15 17.83 32.24
N ALA A 69 -0.16 17.83 33.14
CA ALA A 69 1.21 17.45 32.79
C ALA A 69 1.31 16.00 32.27
N VAL A 70 0.57 15.06 32.88
CA VAL A 70 0.46 13.67 32.42
C VAL A 70 -0.15 13.61 31.01
N ILE A 71 -1.23 14.34 30.76
CA ILE A 71 -1.90 14.40 29.46
C ILE A 71 -0.96 14.91 28.36
N ASP A 72 -0.22 15.98 28.66
CA ASP A 72 0.68 16.62 27.71
C ASP A 72 1.90 15.74 27.41
N ALA A 73 2.48 15.10 28.43
CA ALA A 73 3.63 14.21 28.29
C ALA A 73 3.28 12.92 27.53
N THR A 74 2.10 12.34 27.78
CA THR A 74 1.62 11.13 27.09
C THR A 74 1.01 11.41 25.71
N ARG A 75 0.87 12.70 25.33
CA ARG A 75 0.28 13.14 24.06
C ARG A 75 -1.08 12.51 23.77
N MET A 76 -1.93 12.42 24.80
CA MET A 76 -3.29 11.88 24.64
C MET A 76 -4.07 12.70 23.59
N ASN A 77 -4.78 12.02 22.70
CA ASN A 77 -5.69 12.71 21.80
C ASN A 77 -6.87 13.32 22.57
N ILE A 78 -7.65 14.18 21.92
CA ILE A 78 -8.77 14.90 22.57
C ILE A 78 -9.78 13.95 23.23
N GLY A 79 -10.04 12.78 22.63
CA GLY A 79 -10.96 11.78 23.18
C GLY A 79 -10.40 11.10 24.43
N GLU A 80 -9.14 10.69 24.39
CA GLU A 80 -8.43 10.09 25.52
C GLU A 80 -8.25 11.05 26.67
N ARG A 81 -7.89 12.31 26.39
CA ARG A 81 -7.81 13.38 27.39
C ARG A 81 -9.12 13.51 28.16
N LYS A 82 -10.25 13.55 27.45
CA LYS A 82 -11.58 13.66 28.09
C LYS A 82 -11.94 12.42 28.91
N ARG A 83 -11.57 11.21 28.45
CA ARG A 83 -11.77 9.98 29.20
C ARG A 83 -10.93 9.95 30.47
N PHE A 84 -9.63 10.22 30.36
CA PHE A 84 -8.71 10.26 31.49
C PHE A 84 -9.16 11.24 32.57
N LEU A 85 -9.51 12.48 32.19
CA LEU A 85 -10.02 13.50 33.12
C LEU A 85 -11.30 13.06 33.84
N ARG A 86 -12.22 12.39 33.12
CA ARG A 86 -13.48 11.90 33.69
C ARG A 86 -13.23 10.80 34.71
N GLU A 87 -12.37 9.85 34.38
CA GLU A 87 -12.12 8.69 35.22
C GLU A 87 -11.27 9.05 36.45
N VAL A 88 -10.27 9.94 36.31
CA VAL A 88 -9.54 10.50 37.47
C VAL A 88 -10.51 11.23 38.42
N LYS A 89 -11.49 11.96 37.87
CA LYS A 89 -12.54 12.60 38.68
C LYS A 89 -13.44 11.58 39.39
N SER A 90 -13.78 10.46 38.73
CA SER A 90 -14.54 9.36 39.35
C SER A 90 -13.78 8.73 40.50
N LEU A 91 -12.48 8.43 40.31
CA LEU A 91 -11.61 7.88 41.35
C LEU A 91 -11.55 8.78 42.59
N LYS A 92 -11.47 10.12 42.40
CA LYS A 92 -11.50 11.11 43.49
C LYS A 92 -12.88 11.25 44.16
N GLN A 93 -13.96 10.86 43.51
CA GLN A 93 -15.30 10.85 44.12
C GLN A 93 -15.53 9.58 44.94
N GLU A 94 -15.12 8.42 44.43
CA GLU A 94 -15.17 7.14 45.16
C GLU A 94 -14.34 7.20 46.45
N ALA A 95 -13.18 7.84 46.36
CA ALA A 95 -12.30 8.21 47.46
C ALA A 95 -12.99 8.93 48.63
N SER A 96 -13.64 10.05 48.31
CA SER A 96 -14.32 10.90 49.29
C SER A 96 -15.60 10.24 49.82
N ALA A 97 -16.27 9.42 49.01
CA ALA A 97 -17.42 8.63 49.45
C ALA A 97 -17.03 7.50 50.42
N SER A 98 -15.87 6.89 50.23
CA SER A 98 -15.31 5.87 51.13
C SER A 98 -14.99 6.45 52.51
N GLU A 99 -14.40 7.65 52.57
CA GLU A 99 -14.05 8.32 53.82
C GLU A 99 -15.28 8.86 54.58
N ALA A 100 -16.38 9.13 53.88
CA ALA A 100 -17.61 9.63 54.48
C ALA A 100 -18.50 8.55 55.13
N ARG A 101 -18.15 7.25 55.07
CA ARG A 101 -18.92 6.20 55.75
C ARG A 101 -18.59 6.16 57.24
N PRO A 102 -19.52 6.51 58.16
CA PRO A 102 -19.27 6.42 59.59
C PRO A 102 -19.07 4.96 60.00
N ALA A 103 -18.01 4.71 60.78
CA ALA A 103 -17.68 3.38 61.29
C ALA A 103 -18.86 2.77 62.08
N VAL A 104 -19.53 1.79 61.49
CA VAL A 104 -20.56 1.00 62.18
C VAL A 104 -19.83 0.03 63.12
N GLY A 105 -20.00 0.26 64.43
CA GLY A 105 -19.37 -0.53 65.48
C GLY A 105 -19.75 -2.01 65.41
N SER A 106 -18.73 -2.86 65.24
CA SER A 106 -18.81 -4.32 65.34
C SER A 106 -18.96 -4.73 66.80
N SER A 107 -20.19 -5.07 67.20
CA SER A 107 -20.52 -5.64 68.51
C SER A 107 -20.19 -7.14 68.59
N ASP A 108 -19.20 -7.42 69.44
CA ASP A 108 -19.01 -8.56 70.33
C ASP A 108 -20.18 -9.56 70.48
N THR A 109 -19.95 -10.83 70.11
CA THR A 109 -20.54 -12.10 70.62
C THR A 109 -19.75 -13.25 69.96
N GLY A 110 -19.34 -14.37 70.55
CA GLY A 110 -19.51 -14.99 71.87
C GLY A 110 -19.30 -16.50 71.72
N GLY A 111 -18.29 -17.07 72.40
CA GLY A 111 -18.24 -18.42 72.99
C GLY A 111 -18.40 -19.70 72.15
N ARG A 112 -17.47 -20.65 72.33
CA ARG A 112 -17.57 -21.75 73.34
C ARG A 112 -16.93 -23.05 72.86
N ALA A 113 -15.86 -23.46 73.54
CA ALA A 113 -15.32 -24.81 73.56
C ALA A 113 -15.96 -25.63 74.70
N GLY A 114 -16.05 -26.95 74.55
CA GLY A 114 -16.45 -27.86 75.64
C GLY A 114 -16.66 -29.30 75.17
N ALA A 115 -15.74 -30.17 75.54
CA ALA A 115 -15.71 -31.61 75.29
C ALA A 115 -16.47 -32.44 76.37
N THR A 116 -16.36 -33.77 76.25
CA THR A 116 -16.87 -34.88 77.12
C THR A 116 -18.32 -35.30 76.81
N GLY A 117 -18.74 -36.57 76.74
CA GLY A 117 -18.15 -37.89 77.03
C GLY A 117 -19.29 -38.81 77.50
N ALA A 118 -19.19 -40.12 77.23
CA ALA A 118 -19.86 -41.26 77.92
C ALA A 118 -21.10 -41.95 77.30
N THR A 119 -20.95 -43.29 77.20
CA THR A 119 -21.89 -44.42 77.41
C THR A 119 -23.03 -44.65 76.39
N ALA A 120 -23.00 -45.69 75.55
CA ALA A 120 -23.07 -47.15 75.76
C ALA A 120 -24.51 -47.72 75.78
N ARG A 121 -24.68 -48.78 74.97
CA ARG A 121 -25.68 -49.87 74.99
C ARG A 121 -26.97 -49.74 74.16
N ASP A 122 -27.00 -50.62 73.16
CA ASP A 122 -28.03 -51.66 72.99
C ASP A 122 -29.34 -51.25 72.29
N ALA A 123 -29.32 -51.31 70.96
CA ALA A 123 -30.49 -51.52 70.11
C ALA A 123 -30.01 -52.13 68.78
N GLY A 124 -29.90 -53.46 68.75
CA GLY A 124 -29.68 -54.21 67.53
C GLY A 124 -30.92 -54.16 66.62
N ALA A 125 -30.68 -53.91 65.33
CA ALA A 125 -31.61 -53.97 64.18
C ALA A 125 -32.78 -52.97 64.21
N PRO A 126 -32.71 -51.87 63.43
CA PRO A 126 -32.87 -51.95 61.96
C PRO A 126 -31.91 -51.02 61.18
N GLN A 127 -30.63 -50.95 61.56
CA GLN A 127 -29.65 -50.04 60.92
C GLN A 127 -29.34 -50.38 59.45
N ALA A 128 -29.43 -51.64 59.05
CA ALA A 128 -29.17 -52.04 57.65
C ALA A 128 -30.22 -51.45 56.70
N GLN A 129 -31.50 -51.44 57.10
CA GLN A 129 -32.60 -50.89 56.30
C GLN A 129 -32.47 -49.36 56.18
N GLN A 130 -32.11 -48.68 57.27
CA GLN A 130 -31.88 -47.23 57.26
C GLN A 130 -30.69 -46.83 56.36
N GLN A 131 -29.67 -47.69 56.26
CA GLN A 131 -28.52 -47.43 55.41
C GLN A 131 -28.87 -47.61 53.93
N GLU A 132 -29.65 -48.63 53.59
CA GLU A 132 -30.16 -48.85 52.23
C GLU A 132 -31.09 -47.71 51.78
N ASP A 133 -31.98 -47.24 52.66
CA ASP A 133 -32.85 -46.07 52.38
C ASP A 133 -32.05 -44.78 52.15
N LEU A 134 -30.95 -44.57 52.89
CA LEU A 134 -30.06 -43.42 52.71
C LEU A 134 -29.25 -43.49 51.41
N GLU A 135 -28.81 -44.68 51.00
CA GLU A 135 -28.12 -44.89 49.73
C GLU A 135 -29.07 -44.66 48.55
N ALA A 136 -30.32 -45.14 48.65
CA ALA A 136 -31.35 -44.86 47.66
C ALA A 136 -31.65 -43.35 47.52
N LEU A 137 -31.76 -42.62 48.64
CA LEU A 137 -31.94 -41.17 48.63
C LEU A 137 -30.75 -40.41 48.03
N ARG A 138 -29.51 -40.88 48.26
CA ARG A 138 -28.31 -40.29 47.65
C ARG A 138 -28.29 -40.50 46.14
N ALA A 139 -28.60 -41.71 45.68
CA ALA A 139 -28.69 -42.02 44.27
C ALA A 139 -29.76 -41.17 43.56
N GLU A 140 -30.92 -40.97 44.20
CA GLU A 140 -31.98 -40.10 43.66
C GLU A 140 -31.55 -38.63 43.61
N LEU A 141 -30.86 -38.14 44.65
CA LEU A 141 -30.33 -36.78 44.68
C LEU A 141 -29.21 -36.56 43.64
N GLU A 142 -28.41 -37.58 43.35
CA GLU A 142 -27.43 -37.54 42.26
C GLU A 142 -28.10 -37.49 40.89
N ARG A 143 -29.15 -38.28 40.65
CA ARG A 143 -29.97 -38.20 39.42
C ARG A 143 -30.57 -36.81 39.24
N GLN A 144 -31.17 -36.23 40.28
CA GLN A 144 -31.71 -34.86 40.21
C GLN A 144 -30.64 -33.81 39.90
N ARG A 145 -29.41 -33.98 40.43
CA ARG A 145 -28.29 -33.07 40.12
C ARG A 145 -27.80 -33.23 38.68
N GLU A 146 -27.78 -34.45 38.15
CA GLU A 146 -27.43 -34.71 36.76
C GLU A 146 -28.47 -34.13 35.81
N GLU A 147 -29.76 -34.30 36.09
CA GLU A 147 -30.84 -33.68 35.33
C GLU A 147 -30.73 -32.16 35.33
N LEU A 148 -30.46 -31.54 36.49
CA LEU A 148 -30.26 -30.09 36.58
C LEU A 148 -29.03 -29.62 35.78
N ARG A 149 -27.94 -30.39 35.76
CA ARG A 149 -26.76 -30.10 34.92
C ARG A 149 -27.10 -30.19 33.44
N GLN A 150 -27.85 -31.19 33.02
CA GLN A 150 -28.30 -31.34 31.63
C GLN A 150 -29.21 -30.18 31.22
N GLN A 151 -30.16 -29.79 32.07
CA GLN A 151 -31.02 -28.62 31.83
C GLN A 151 -30.21 -27.34 31.69
N LYS A 152 -29.22 -27.12 32.57
CA LYS A 152 -28.34 -25.95 32.50
C LYS A 152 -27.51 -25.93 31.21
N GLN A 153 -26.95 -27.07 30.79
CA GLN A 153 -26.21 -27.18 29.52
C GLN A 153 -27.11 -26.90 28.31
N GLN A 154 -28.35 -27.37 28.31
CA GLN A 154 -29.32 -27.06 27.26
C GLN A 154 -29.66 -25.57 27.22
N GLN A 155 -29.80 -24.92 28.38
CA GLN A 155 -30.04 -23.49 28.46
C GLN A 155 -28.84 -22.67 27.95
N GLU A 156 -27.62 -23.02 28.35
CA GLU A 156 -26.39 -22.35 27.87
C GLU A 156 -26.25 -22.48 26.35
N LEU A 157 -26.56 -23.65 25.77
CA LEU A 157 -26.54 -23.85 24.32
C LEU A 157 -27.58 -22.97 23.60
N LEU A 158 -28.79 -22.84 24.17
CA LEU A 158 -29.85 -21.99 23.62
C LEU A 158 -29.47 -20.49 23.68
N GLU A 159 -28.84 -20.06 24.76
CA GLU A 159 -28.34 -18.69 24.92
C GLU A 159 -27.20 -18.38 23.94
N GLU A 160 -26.29 -19.34 23.70
CA GLU A 160 -25.24 -19.20 22.70
C GLU A 160 -25.82 -19.09 21.27
N GLN A 161 -26.85 -19.87 20.95
CA GLN A 161 -27.56 -19.75 19.67
C GLN A 161 -28.20 -18.38 19.49
N ARG A 162 -28.91 -17.88 20.50
CA ARG A 162 -29.52 -16.54 20.46
C ARG A 162 -28.48 -15.43 20.31
N ARG A 163 -27.32 -15.58 20.97
CA ARG A 163 -26.21 -14.63 20.82
C ARG A 163 -25.68 -14.59 19.39
N LYS A 164 -25.48 -15.76 18.77
CA LYS A 164 -25.04 -15.86 17.37
C LYS A 164 -26.05 -15.23 16.40
N GLU A 165 -27.35 -15.46 16.64
CA GLU A 165 -28.41 -14.85 15.84
C GLU A 165 -28.44 -13.31 15.97
N LEU A 166 -28.19 -12.77 17.17
CA LEU A 166 -28.06 -11.33 17.39
C LEU A 166 -26.84 -10.74 16.67
N GLU A 167 -25.68 -11.39 16.78
CA GLU A 167 -24.45 -10.96 16.08
C GLU A 167 -24.63 -10.97 14.55
N ASP A 168 -25.34 -11.96 14.00
CA ASP A 168 -25.65 -12.01 12.57
C ASP A 168 -26.66 -10.94 12.13
N LEU A 169 -27.63 -10.59 12.99
CA LEU A 169 -28.56 -9.48 12.72
C LEU A 169 -27.86 -8.11 12.77
N GLU A 170 -26.94 -7.92 13.72
CA GLU A 170 -26.12 -6.69 13.81
C GLU A 170 -25.24 -6.53 12.57
N ARG A 171 -24.58 -7.60 12.11
CA ARG A 171 -23.79 -7.58 10.87
C ARG A 171 -24.63 -7.27 9.64
N LYS A 172 -25.85 -7.80 9.55
CA LYS A 172 -26.79 -7.47 8.46
C LYS A 172 -27.19 -6.00 8.52
N HIS A 173 -27.49 -5.47 9.69
CA HIS A 173 -27.86 -4.08 9.84
C HIS A 173 -26.69 -3.14 9.49
N GLU A 174 -25.47 -3.47 9.90
CA GLU A 174 -24.27 -2.71 9.53
C GLU A 174 -24.03 -2.73 8.01
N ALA A 175 -24.18 -3.89 7.36
CA ALA A 175 -24.09 -4.01 5.92
C ALA A 175 -25.14 -3.15 5.18
N GLU A 176 -26.38 -3.13 5.69
CA GLU A 176 -27.45 -2.27 5.17
C GLU A 176 -27.13 -0.78 5.34
N GLN A 177 -26.58 -0.36 6.49
CA GLN A 177 -26.16 1.03 6.71
C GLN A 177 -25.03 1.44 5.77
N ILE A 178 -24.03 0.57 5.55
CA ILE A 178 -22.95 0.82 4.58
C ILE A 178 -23.53 0.97 3.16
N GLN A 179 -24.50 0.13 2.79
CA GLN A 179 -25.15 0.22 1.49
C GLN A 179 -25.95 1.52 1.33
N GLN A 180 -26.68 1.95 2.36
CA GLN A 180 -27.40 3.22 2.36
C GLN A 180 -26.45 4.42 2.24
N ARG A 181 -25.32 4.40 2.95
CA ARG A 181 -24.30 5.45 2.86
C ARG A 181 -23.71 5.54 1.46
N ARG A 182 -23.37 4.41 0.82
CA ARG A 182 -22.90 4.38 -0.58
C ARG A 182 -23.93 4.94 -1.56
N GLN A 183 -25.22 4.66 -1.33
CA GLN A 183 -26.29 5.23 -2.16
C GLN A 183 -26.42 6.75 -1.98
N GLN A 184 -26.21 7.26 -0.77
CA GLN A 184 -26.18 8.71 -0.51
C GLN A 184 -24.96 9.37 -1.18
N GLU A 185 -23.76 8.79 -1.03
CA GLU A 185 -22.54 9.29 -1.67
C GLU A 185 -22.67 9.35 -3.20
N LEU A 186 -23.28 8.33 -3.83
CA LEU A 186 -23.57 8.34 -5.27
C LEU A 186 -24.61 9.39 -5.70
N LEU A 187 -25.55 9.74 -4.83
CA LEU A 187 -26.51 10.81 -5.10
C LEU A 187 -25.86 12.19 -4.97
N GLU A 188 -24.99 12.38 -3.99
CA GLU A 188 -24.20 13.60 -3.81
C GLU A 188 -23.24 13.83 -5.00
N GLU A 189 -22.52 12.79 -5.44
CA GLU A 189 -21.63 12.87 -6.62
C GLU A 189 -22.41 13.25 -7.90
N GLN A 190 -23.61 12.72 -8.09
CA GLN A 190 -24.48 13.11 -9.21
C GLN A 190 -24.95 14.56 -9.11
N GLN A 191 -25.26 15.06 -7.91
CA GLN A 191 -25.62 16.46 -7.70
C GLN A 191 -24.45 17.38 -7.99
N GLU A 192 -23.26 17.06 -7.50
CA GLU A 192 -22.04 17.83 -7.76
C GLU A 192 -21.72 17.89 -9.27
N LEU A 193 -21.87 16.77 -9.98
CA LEU A 193 -21.68 16.72 -11.43
C LEU A 193 -22.68 17.60 -12.19
N LEU A 194 -23.94 17.64 -11.74
CA LEU A 194 -24.96 18.53 -12.31
C LEU A 194 -24.67 20.01 -12.02
N GLU A 195 -24.20 20.34 -10.82
CA GLU A 195 -23.80 21.70 -10.46
C GLU A 195 -22.59 22.15 -11.28
N ARG A 196 -21.58 21.28 -11.45
CA ARG A 196 -20.42 21.56 -12.29
C ARG A 196 -20.82 21.83 -13.74
N ARG A 197 -21.69 21.00 -14.33
CA ARG A 197 -22.24 21.26 -15.68
C ARG A 197 -22.99 22.59 -15.77
N ARG A 198 -23.74 22.95 -14.72
CA ARG A 198 -24.45 24.24 -14.66
C ARG A 198 -23.48 25.42 -14.59
N GLN A 199 -22.38 25.30 -13.85
CA GLN A 199 -21.33 26.31 -13.80
C GLN A 199 -20.65 26.48 -15.16
N GLU A 200 -20.28 25.37 -15.82
CA GLU A 200 -19.70 25.38 -17.17
C GLU A 200 -20.63 26.07 -18.18
N GLN A 201 -21.95 25.84 -18.10
CA GLN A 201 -22.93 26.53 -18.94
C GLN A 201 -23.00 28.05 -18.68
N LEU A 202 -22.91 28.48 -17.42
CA LEU A 202 -22.89 29.90 -17.07
C LEU A 202 -21.61 30.59 -17.53
N GLU A 203 -20.47 29.90 -17.49
CA GLU A 203 -19.20 30.41 -18.01
C GLU A 203 -19.25 30.58 -19.53
N LEU A 204 -19.74 29.58 -20.27
CA LEU A 204 -19.96 29.67 -21.71
C LEU A 204 -20.91 30.83 -22.07
N GLN A 205 -21.98 31.04 -21.30
CA GLN A 205 -22.90 32.15 -21.50
C GLN A 205 -22.20 33.51 -21.31
N ARG A 206 -21.37 33.65 -20.27
CA ARG A 206 -20.56 34.86 -20.04
C ARG A 206 -19.56 35.11 -21.16
N GLU A 207 -18.92 34.08 -21.70
CA GLU A 207 -18.02 34.23 -22.84
C GLU A 207 -18.74 34.69 -24.11
N LEU A 208 -19.95 34.18 -24.36
CA LEU A 208 -20.78 34.62 -25.48
C LEU A 208 -21.20 36.08 -25.32
N GLU A 209 -21.60 36.51 -24.12
CA GLU A 209 -21.91 37.93 -23.84
C GLU A 209 -20.69 38.84 -24.04
N LYS A 210 -19.50 38.41 -23.59
CA LYS A 210 -18.24 39.16 -23.85
C LYS A 210 -17.96 39.30 -25.35
N LYS A 211 -18.14 38.23 -26.13
CA LYS A 211 -17.96 38.26 -27.59
C LYS A 211 -18.97 39.16 -28.29
N GLN A 212 -20.23 39.18 -27.83
CA GLN A 212 -21.25 40.09 -28.36
C GLN A 212 -20.89 41.55 -28.06
N HIS A 213 -20.48 41.86 -26.83
CA HIS A 213 -20.08 43.21 -26.45
C HIS A 213 -18.86 43.70 -27.26
N PHE A 214 -17.86 42.84 -27.50
CA PHE A 214 -16.71 43.19 -28.33
C PHE A 214 -17.13 43.50 -29.78
N ARG A 215 -18.10 42.75 -30.31
CA ARG A 215 -18.65 42.99 -31.66
C ARG A 215 -19.43 44.30 -31.75
N GLU A 216 -20.11 44.72 -30.69
CA GLU A 216 -20.88 45.98 -30.65
C GLU A 216 -20.01 47.22 -30.47
N GLN A 217 -18.82 47.09 -29.87
CA GLN A 217 -17.92 48.22 -29.65
C GLN A 217 -17.13 48.68 -30.89
N GLY A 218 -17.26 47.98 -32.02
CA GLY A 218 -16.68 48.36 -33.31
C GLY A 218 -15.17 48.14 -33.36
N GLU A 219 -14.73 47.28 -34.28
CA GLU A 219 -13.30 47.13 -34.59
C GLU A 219 -12.68 48.51 -34.88
N PRO A 220 -11.63 48.93 -34.16
CA PRO A 220 -10.90 50.13 -34.52
C PRO A 220 -10.33 49.93 -35.93
N GLN A 221 -10.76 50.78 -36.87
CA GLN A 221 -10.22 50.80 -38.23
C GLN A 221 -8.72 51.14 -38.17
N ALA A 222 -7.88 50.11 -38.16
CA ALA A 222 -6.44 50.27 -38.25
C ALA A 222 -6.07 50.62 -39.71
N GLU A 223 -5.57 51.84 -39.89
CA GLU A 223 -5.11 52.37 -41.17
C GLU A 223 -3.96 51.54 -41.78
N GLU A 224 -4.01 51.46 -43.11
CA GLU A 224 -3.21 50.62 -43.98
C GLU A 224 -1.70 50.99 -43.96
N GLY A 225 -0.87 50.06 -43.49
CA GLY A 225 0.59 50.07 -43.65
C GLY A 225 1.06 48.86 -44.45
N GLY A 226 1.18 49.02 -45.78
CA GLY A 226 1.50 47.94 -46.71
C GLY A 226 2.89 47.33 -46.53
N VAL A 227 2.94 46.05 -46.17
CA VAL A 227 4.10 45.17 -46.37
C VAL A 227 3.66 44.01 -47.27
N VAL A 228 4.17 44.03 -48.49
CA VAL A 228 3.96 42.99 -49.51
C VAL A 228 4.73 41.73 -49.07
N ILE A 229 4.03 40.83 -48.38
CA ILE A 229 4.49 39.45 -48.14
C ILE A 229 4.16 38.63 -49.39
N PRO A 230 5.14 37.95 -50.03
CA PRO A 230 4.87 37.12 -51.19
C PRO A 230 3.99 35.95 -50.77
N GLN A 231 2.75 35.93 -51.27
CA GLN A 231 1.82 34.82 -51.12
C GLN A 231 2.37 33.59 -51.87
N GLN A 232 3.14 32.75 -51.17
CA GLN A 232 3.25 31.36 -51.55
C GLN A 232 1.87 30.70 -51.33
N PRO A 233 1.36 29.92 -52.28
CA PRO A 233 0.11 29.18 -52.10
C PRO A 233 0.20 28.32 -50.82
N PRO A 234 -0.90 28.16 -50.07
CA PRO A 234 -0.91 27.44 -48.81
C PRO A 234 -0.29 26.06 -49.04
N LYS A 235 0.76 25.74 -48.25
CA LYS A 235 1.41 24.42 -48.28
C LYS A 235 0.33 23.35 -48.19
N GLN A 236 0.16 22.56 -49.24
CA GLN A 236 -0.83 21.47 -49.27
C GLN A 236 -0.64 20.61 -48.02
N THR A 237 -1.70 20.54 -47.22
CA THR A 237 -1.74 19.73 -46.02
C THR A 237 -2.20 18.33 -46.39
N GLU A 238 -1.50 17.32 -45.90
CA GLU A 238 -1.81 15.92 -46.16
C GLU A 238 -2.04 15.18 -44.85
N TRP A 239 -2.77 14.06 -44.93
CA TRP A 239 -3.06 13.21 -43.78
C TRP A 239 -2.40 11.84 -43.92
N PHE A 240 -1.81 11.37 -42.83
CA PHE A 240 -1.18 10.05 -42.73
C PHE A 240 -1.77 9.26 -41.57
N LEU A 241 -2.11 7.98 -41.80
CA LEU A 241 -2.52 7.04 -40.77
C LEU A 241 -1.30 6.34 -40.18
N VAL A 242 -1.21 6.29 -38.86
CA VAL A 242 -0.17 5.52 -38.18
C VAL A 242 -0.50 4.03 -38.20
N VAL A 243 0.29 3.23 -38.92
CA VAL A 243 0.03 1.78 -39.09
C VAL A 243 0.78 0.89 -38.10
N LYS A 244 1.86 1.38 -37.50
CA LYS A 244 2.63 0.67 -36.47
C LYS A 244 2.14 1.03 -35.06
N SER A 245 2.46 0.18 -34.07
CA SER A 245 2.05 0.37 -32.67
C SER A 245 2.39 1.76 -32.13
N MET A 246 3.56 2.28 -32.53
CA MET A 246 4.08 3.58 -32.10
C MET A 246 5.01 4.17 -33.16
N VAL A 247 4.90 5.47 -33.41
CA VAL A 247 5.79 6.25 -34.26
C VAL A 247 6.31 7.44 -33.48
N PHE A 248 7.63 7.66 -33.48
CA PHE A 248 8.25 8.80 -32.82
C PHE A 248 8.27 10.02 -33.75
N VAL A 249 7.93 11.18 -33.20
CA VAL A 249 8.13 12.48 -33.85
C VAL A 249 9.49 13.02 -33.41
N LYS A 250 10.37 13.28 -34.38
CA LYS A 250 11.75 13.73 -34.18
C LYS A 250 11.89 15.23 -34.44
N ALA A 251 12.81 15.89 -33.75
CA ALA A 251 13.08 17.33 -33.94
C ALA A 251 13.74 17.66 -35.30
N THR A 252 14.53 16.74 -35.84
CA THR A 252 15.09 16.78 -37.20
C THR A 252 14.79 15.45 -37.91
N PRO A 253 14.78 15.40 -39.25
CA PRO A 253 14.54 14.16 -40.00
C PRO A 253 15.78 13.26 -39.94
N HIS A 254 16.07 12.72 -38.76
CA HIS A 254 17.21 11.86 -38.48
C HIS A 254 16.87 10.89 -37.35
N LYS A 255 17.27 9.62 -37.48
CA LYS A 255 16.94 8.58 -36.48
C LYS A 255 17.45 8.92 -35.07
N ASP A 256 18.63 9.53 -34.99
CA ASP A 256 19.30 9.90 -33.73
C ASP A 256 18.86 11.26 -33.18
N SER A 257 17.91 11.96 -33.82
CA SER A 257 17.37 13.22 -33.30
C SER A 257 16.62 13.01 -31.99
N GLU A 258 16.54 14.07 -31.17
CA GLU A 258 15.65 14.16 -30.01
C GLU A 258 14.20 13.84 -30.42
N SER A 259 13.53 12.99 -29.64
CA SER A 259 12.11 12.67 -29.83
C SER A 259 11.25 13.72 -29.11
N LEU A 260 10.42 14.43 -29.86
CA LEU A 260 9.51 15.46 -29.34
C LEU A 260 8.20 14.86 -28.81
N ALA A 261 7.68 13.83 -29.48
CA ALA A 261 6.42 13.18 -29.14
C ALA A 261 6.38 11.75 -29.68
N PHE A 262 5.34 10.99 -29.34
CA PHE A 262 5.03 9.71 -29.97
C PHE A 262 3.54 9.65 -30.33
N VAL A 263 3.22 8.87 -31.36
CA VAL A 263 1.89 8.75 -31.96
C VAL A 263 1.55 7.26 -32.02
N LYS A 264 0.33 6.87 -31.65
CA LYS A 264 -0.09 5.47 -31.56
C LYS A 264 -0.74 5.00 -32.85
N ARG A 265 -0.77 3.67 -33.05
CA ARG A 265 -1.48 3.04 -34.16
C ARG A 265 -2.93 3.53 -34.26
N GLY A 266 -3.38 3.80 -35.49
CA GLY A 266 -4.75 4.23 -35.79
C GLY A 266 -4.97 5.73 -35.71
N GLU A 267 -3.99 6.51 -35.26
CA GLU A 267 -4.10 7.97 -35.22
C GLU A 267 -3.77 8.60 -36.57
N LEU A 268 -4.42 9.72 -36.86
CA LEU A 268 -4.17 10.54 -38.05
C LEU A 268 -3.20 11.68 -37.74
N LEU A 269 -2.20 11.82 -38.60
CA LEU A 269 -1.19 12.88 -38.57
C LEU A 269 -1.43 13.87 -39.70
N GLN A 270 -1.62 15.13 -39.33
CA GLN A 270 -1.63 16.23 -40.27
C GLN A 270 -0.19 16.69 -40.54
N VAL A 271 0.24 16.61 -41.80
CA VAL A 271 1.61 16.92 -42.20
C VAL A 271 1.64 17.91 -43.36
N HIS A 272 2.76 18.58 -43.54
CA HIS A 272 3.06 19.33 -44.76
C HIS A 272 3.34 18.34 -45.90
N GLY A 273 2.84 18.61 -47.11
CA GLY A 273 3.04 17.75 -48.29
C GLY A 273 4.50 17.60 -48.76
N ARG A 274 5.45 18.32 -48.14
CA ARG A 274 6.87 18.20 -48.45
C ARG A 274 7.49 17.00 -47.72
N ARG A 275 8.00 16.03 -48.49
CA ARG A 275 8.87 14.96 -47.97
C ARG A 275 10.30 15.46 -47.81
N GLN A 276 10.98 14.99 -46.77
CA GLN A 276 12.41 15.22 -46.56
C GLN A 276 13.13 13.88 -46.51
N LEU A 277 14.25 13.79 -47.21
CA LEU A 277 15.12 12.62 -47.16
C LEU A 277 16.22 12.87 -46.13
N ASP A 278 16.54 11.87 -45.33
CA ASP A 278 17.72 11.89 -44.48
C ASP A 278 18.98 11.42 -45.23
N ASN A 279 20.11 11.31 -44.52
CA ASN A 279 21.38 10.86 -45.08
C ASN A 279 21.36 9.40 -45.56
N GLU A 280 20.37 8.62 -45.12
CA GLU A 280 20.16 7.21 -45.47
C GLU A 280 19.04 7.04 -46.50
N ALA A 281 18.59 8.15 -47.12
CA ALA A 281 17.50 8.19 -48.07
C ALA A 281 16.13 7.73 -47.52
N ASN A 282 15.94 7.72 -46.19
CA ASN A 282 14.63 7.45 -45.60
C ASN A 282 13.71 8.67 -45.75
N GLN A 283 12.42 8.43 -45.96
CA GLN A 283 11.43 9.50 -46.17
C GLN A 283 10.75 9.94 -44.88
N TRP A 284 10.86 11.23 -44.58
CA TRP A 284 10.25 11.89 -43.43
C TRP A 284 9.17 12.88 -43.88
N VAL A 285 8.15 13.05 -43.04
CA VAL A 285 7.10 14.08 -43.18
C VAL A 285 7.15 15.05 -42.03
N GLU A 286 7.03 16.34 -42.33
CA GLU A 286 6.99 17.39 -41.33
C GLU A 286 5.55 17.62 -40.84
N LEU A 287 5.31 17.49 -39.54
CA LEU A 287 4.02 17.76 -38.93
C LEU A 287 3.66 19.25 -39.04
N THR A 288 2.38 19.56 -39.14
CA THR A 288 1.92 20.95 -39.03
C THR A 288 2.14 21.48 -37.61
N GLY A 289 2.26 22.80 -37.47
CA GLY A 289 2.36 23.42 -36.14
C GLY A 289 1.15 23.11 -35.25
N TRP A 290 -0.03 22.93 -35.84
CA TRP A 290 -1.24 22.52 -35.13
C TRP A 290 -1.14 21.09 -34.59
N GLU A 291 -0.70 20.14 -35.42
CA GLU A 291 -0.51 18.75 -35.00
C GLU A 291 0.53 18.64 -33.88
N LEU A 292 1.64 19.37 -33.99
CA LEU A 292 2.68 19.34 -32.97
C LEU A 292 2.21 19.93 -31.63
N LYS A 293 1.44 21.02 -31.66
CA LYS A 293 0.84 21.62 -30.46
C LYS A 293 -0.18 20.67 -29.80
N ARG A 294 -1.01 19.99 -30.60
CA ARG A 294 -1.97 18.98 -30.13
C ARG A 294 -1.30 17.84 -29.36
N ARG A 295 -0.06 17.49 -29.73
CA ARG A 295 0.71 16.38 -29.15
C ARG A 295 1.59 16.77 -27.96
N GLY A 296 1.41 17.98 -27.41
CA GLY A 296 2.09 18.39 -26.17
C GLY A 296 3.52 18.88 -26.35
N GLY A 297 3.89 19.37 -27.54
CA GLY A 297 5.15 20.08 -27.76
C GLY A 297 5.15 21.44 -27.08
N GLY A 298 5.20 21.49 -25.74
CA GLY A 298 5.10 22.69 -24.90
C GLY A 298 6.33 23.61 -24.91
N GLY A 299 7.07 23.68 -26.01
CA GLY A 299 8.24 24.55 -26.19
C GLY A 299 8.07 25.53 -27.35
N PRO A 300 9.04 26.43 -27.58
CA PRO A 300 9.07 27.28 -28.77
C PRO A 300 8.92 26.42 -30.03
N PRO A 301 8.37 26.96 -31.14
CA PRO A 301 7.95 26.19 -32.30
C PRO A 301 9.13 25.42 -32.91
N ARG A 302 9.32 24.18 -32.45
CA ARG A 302 10.23 23.22 -33.03
C ARG A 302 9.53 22.56 -34.20
N ARG A 303 10.27 22.18 -35.23
CA ARG A 303 9.74 21.38 -36.34
C ARG A 303 9.65 19.92 -35.85
N GLY A 304 8.59 19.22 -36.22
CA GLY A 304 8.42 17.80 -35.88
C GLY A 304 8.40 16.95 -37.14
N PHE A 305 9.17 15.87 -37.17
CA PHE A 305 9.30 14.97 -38.31
C PHE A 305 8.89 13.55 -37.92
N ALA A 306 8.01 12.93 -38.69
CA ALA A 306 7.68 11.52 -38.54
C ALA A 306 8.20 10.74 -39.75
N LEU A 307 8.76 9.56 -39.48
CA LEU A 307 9.30 8.69 -40.53
C LEU A 307 8.15 7.93 -41.21
N ILE A 308 8.09 7.95 -42.54
CA ILE A 308 7.05 7.24 -43.32
C ILE A 308 7.35 5.75 -43.41
N ASP A 309 8.59 5.43 -43.81
CA ASP A 309 9.03 4.07 -44.07
C ASP A 309 10.42 3.84 -43.46
N GLY A 310 10.50 2.94 -42.49
CA GLY A 310 11.73 2.52 -41.84
C GLY A 310 12.17 1.13 -42.30
N SER A 311 11.83 0.72 -43.52
CA SER A 311 12.22 -0.59 -44.07
C SER A 311 13.75 -0.80 -44.11
N GLU A 312 14.53 0.24 -44.41
CA GLU A 312 16.01 0.20 -44.35
C GLU A 312 16.54 -0.07 -42.93
N MET A 313 15.75 0.27 -41.90
CA MET A 313 16.06 -0.03 -40.49
C MET A 313 15.40 -1.33 -39.99
N GLY A 314 14.74 -2.10 -40.87
CA GLY A 314 14.02 -3.33 -40.51
C GLY A 314 12.71 -3.10 -39.76
N ILE A 315 12.20 -1.87 -39.70
CA ILE A 315 10.96 -1.52 -38.97
C ILE A 315 9.73 -1.67 -39.88
N GLY A 316 9.93 -1.50 -41.20
CA GLY A 316 8.89 -1.48 -42.22
C GLY A 316 8.18 -0.13 -42.32
N ARG A 317 7.07 -0.10 -43.07
CA ARG A 317 6.21 1.08 -43.21
C ARG A 317 5.58 1.48 -41.88
N LEU A 318 5.72 2.75 -41.50
CA LEU A 318 5.26 3.34 -40.24
C LEU A 318 4.00 4.18 -40.42
N LEU A 319 3.91 4.88 -41.55
CA LEU A 319 2.79 5.74 -41.93
C LEU A 319 2.19 5.32 -43.28
N GLU A 320 0.88 5.32 -43.37
CA GLU A 320 0.12 5.06 -44.60
C GLU A 320 -0.57 6.35 -45.06
N GLY A 321 -0.37 6.71 -46.33
CA GLY A 321 -0.83 7.97 -46.90
C GLY A 321 0.03 8.41 -48.11
N PRO A 322 -0.22 9.61 -48.66
CA PRO A 322 -1.22 10.57 -48.21
C PRO A 322 -2.64 10.03 -48.41
N MET A 323 -3.50 10.18 -47.41
CA MET A 323 -4.93 9.91 -47.55
C MET A 323 -5.60 11.18 -48.04
N GLU A 324 -6.52 11.07 -48.99
CA GLU A 324 -7.45 12.17 -49.23
C GLU A 324 -8.16 12.44 -47.91
N PRO A 325 -8.29 13.71 -47.48
CA PRO A 325 -9.18 14.01 -46.39
C PRO A 325 -10.54 13.53 -46.86
N GLU A 326 -10.97 12.34 -46.42
CA GLU A 326 -12.36 11.91 -46.58
C GLU A 326 -13.16 13.11 -46.12
N GLU A 327 -13.91 13.72 -47.05
CA GLU A 327 -14.81 14.80 -46.73
C GLU A 327 -15.52 14.36 -45.46
N PRO A 328 -15.39 15.15 -44.36
CA PRO A 328 -15.86 14.69 -43.07
C PRO A 328 -17.29 14.24 -43.28
N VAL A 329 -17.56 12.95 -43.04
CA VAL A 329 -18.90 12.37 -43.07
C VAL A 329 -19.70 13.15 -42.04
N ALA A 330 -20.28 14.25 -42.50
CA ALA A 330 -20.90 15.23 -41.66
C ALA A 330 -22.27 14.72 -41.22
N ALA A 331 -22.61 15.07 -40.00
CA ALA A 331 -23.97 15.18 -39.47
C ALA A 331 -24.66 13.89 -38.98
N ARG A 332 -24.21 13.43 -37.80
CA ARG A 332 -25.14 13.48 -36.66
C ARG A 332 -24.80 14.73 -35.83
N LYS A 333 -25.71 15.72 -35.90
CA LYS A 333 -25.73 17.05 -35.23
C LYS A 333 -25.57 16.94 -33.70
N PRO A 334 -25.26 18.03 -32.95
CA PRO A 334 -25.39 19.47 -33.27
C PRO A 334 -24.10 20.32 -33.05
N SER A 335 -23.78 21.26 -33.94
CA SER A 335 -24.03 22.72 -33.81
C SER A 335 -23.35 23.39 -32.62
N GLU A 336 -22.12 23.94 -32.81
CA GLU A 336 -21.55 25.17 -32.18
C GLU A 336 -20.01 25.34 -32.33
N ALA A 337 -19.38 24.90 -33.43
CA ALA A 337 -17.90 24.94 -33.54
C ALA A 337 -17.32 25.68 -34.76
N LEU A 338 -18.07 26.58 -35.41
CA LEU A 338 -17.60 27.33 -36.59
C LEU A 338 -17.68 28.85 -36.43
N GLN A 339 -17.25 29.36 -35.27
CA GLN A 339 -17.11 30.82 -35.03
C GLN A 339 -15.82 31.20 -34.27
N ALA A 340 -14.75 30.42 -34.39
CA ALA A 340 -13.53 30.63 -33.58
C ALA A 340 -12.20 30.67 -34.36
N LEU A 341 -12.18 31.07 -35.64
CA LEU A 341 -10.93 31.26 -36.38
C LEU A 341 -10.98 32.49 -37.28
N ALA A 342 -11.05 33.66 -36.65
CA ALA A 342 -10.60 34.93 -37.21
C ALA A 342 -10.07 35.76 -36.04
N VAL A 343 -8.81 35.52 -35.66
CA VAL A 343 -8.05 36.36 -34.72
C VAL A 343 -7.15 37.22 -35.59
N SER A 344 -7.28 38.55 -35.44
CA SER A 344 -6.53 39.50 -36.25
C SER A 344 -5.08 39.60 -35.75
N PRO A 345 -4.10 39.97 -36.59
CA PRO A 345 -2.70 40.12 -36.19
C PRO A 345 -2.47 41.13 -35.06
N ALA A 346 -3.42 42.04 -34.80
CA ALA A 346 -3.34 43.06 -33.76
C ALA A 346 -3.59 42.51 -32.34
N GLU A 347 -4.31 41.39 -32.20
CA GLU A 347 -4.58 40.75 -30.90
C GLU A 347 -3.39 39.91 -30.39
N ARG A 348 -2.30 39.84 -31.16
CA ARG A 348 -1.12 39.03 -30.85
C ARG A 348 -0.02 39.78 -30.10
N GLU A 349 -0.03 41.11 -30.11
CA GLU A 349 0.93 41.94 -29.34
C GLU A 349 0.46 42.20 -27.91
N GLU A 350 -0.84 42.28 -27.63
CA GLU A 350 -1.34 42.50 -26.25
C GLU A 350 -1.28 41.24 -25.37
N GLN A 351 -1.19 40.03 -25.93
CA GLN A 351 -0.99 38.79 -25.16
C GLN A 351 0.48 38.50 -24.81
N GLU A 352 1.46 39.13 -25.49
CA GLU A 352 2.88 38.97 -25.13
C GLU A 352 3.32 39.91 -23.99
N GLU A 353 2.63 41.04 -23.76
CA GLU A 353 2.95 41.96 -22.65
C GLU A 353 2.36 41.54 -21.28
N GLU A 354 1.26 40.78 -21.23
CA GLU A 354 0.69 40.29 -19.95
C GLU A 354 1.36 38.98 -19.43
N GLU A 355 2.02 38.18 -20.29
CA GLU A 355 2.71 36.94 -19.88
C GLU A 355 4.15 37.16 -19.35
N GLU A 356 4.71 38.36 -19.45
CA GLU A 356 6.02 38.69 -18.83
C GLU A 356 5.94 38.97 -17.32
N GLY A 357 4.75 39.18 -16.77
CA GLY A 357 4.57 39.51 -15.33
C GLY A 357 4.48 38.32 -14.36
N ALA A 358 4.30 37.08 -14.83
CA ALA A 358 3.99 35.94 -13.96
C ALA A 358 4.74 34.64 -14.30
N LYS A 359 6.04 34.72 -14.61
CA LYS A 359 6.90 33.53 -14.69
C LYS A 359 7.35 33.08 -13.29
N VAL A 360 6.45 32.44 -12.54
CA VAL A 360 6.88 31.53 -11.47
C VAL A 360 7.41 30.26 -12.13
N HIS A 361 8.73 30.06 -12.08
CA HIS A 361 9.41 28.86 -12.52
C HIS A 361 8.73 27.60 -11.97
N LYS A 362 7.95 26.90 -12.78
CA LYS A 362 7.70 25.47 -12.56
C LYS A 362 8.96 24.74 -13.05
N PRO A 363 9.68 24.02 -12.17
CA PRO A 363 10.87 23.30 -12.58
C PRO A 363 10.50 22.27 -13.66
N GLN A 364 11.29 22.24 -14.74
CA GLN A 364 11.24 21.15 -15.71
C GLN A 364 11.62 19.86 -14.98
N LEU A 365 10.63 19.05 -14.67
CA LEU A 365 10.86 17.73 -14.12
C LEU A 365 11.44 16.83 -15.22
N SER A 366 12.56 16.19 -14.94
CA SER A 366 13.16 15.22 -15.87
C SER A 366 12.19 14.06 -16.13
N ARG A 367 12.43 13.31 -17.20
CA ARG A 367 11.67 12.09 -17.50
C ARG A 367 11.66 11.11 -16.32
N GLU A 368 12.74 11.04 -15.53
CA GLU A 368 12.77 10.23 -14.31
C GLU A 368 11.85 10.79 -13.22
N GLN A 369 11.78 12.11 -13.07
CA GLN A 369 10.92 12.78 -12.09
C GLN A 369 9.43 12.69 -12.43
N VAL A 370 9.07 12.65 -13.72
CA VAL A 370 7.69 12.37 -14.17
C VAL A 370 7.31 10.91 -13.92
N ILE A 371 8.26 9.98 -14.07
CA ILE A 371 8.03 8.56 -13.74
C ILE A 371 7.91 8.38 -12.21
N ALA A 372 8.72 9.08 -11.42
CA ALA A 372 8.64 9.07 -9.95
C ALA A 372 7.33 9.66 -9.43
N ALA A 373 6.87 10.77 -10.00
CA ALA A 373 5.59 11.40 -9.65
C ALA A 373 4.38 10.51 -9.96
N ASN A 374 4.50 9.62 -10.95
CA ASN A 374 3.44 8.68 -11.33
C ASN A 374 3.68 7.26 -10.77
N TRP A 375 4.73 7.05 -9.95
CA TRP A 375 5.13 5.72 -9.50
C TRP A 375 4.13 5.12 -8.50
N GLU A 376 3.52 5.91 -7.63
CA GLU A 376 2.45 5.44 -6.74
C GLU A 376 1.23 4.96 -7.54
N GLU A 377 0.86 5.66 -8.61
CA GLU A 377 -0.27 5.31 -9.48
C GLU A 377 0.03 4.05 -10.32
N GLU A 378 1.27 3.92 -10.81
CA GLU A 378 1.74 2.74 -11.54
C GLU A 378 1.93 1.54 -10.58
N GLU A 379 2.36 1.77 -9.33
CA GLU A 379 2.47 0.77 -8.27
C GLU A 379 1.09 0.26 -7.85
N VAL A 380 0.08 1.14 -7.76
CA VAL A 380 -1.34 0.78 -7.56
C VAL A 380 -1.86 -0.01 -8.76
N ARG A 381 -1.62 0.42 -10.00
CA ARG A 381 -2.00 -0.34 -11.22
C ARG A 381 -1.35 -1.72 -11.30
N LEU A 382 -0.09 -1.83 -10.89
CA LEU A 382 0.64 -3.09 -10.85
C LEU A 382 0.28 -3.93 -9.61
N ALA A 383 -0.17 -3.32 -8.50
CA ALA A 383 -0.72 -4.04 -7.37
C ALA A 383 -2.11 -4.64 -7.68
N GLU A 384 -2.99 -3.86 -8.33
CA GLU A 384 -4.32 -4.32 -8.76
C GLU A 384 -4.25 -5.46 -9.79
N ARG A 385 -3.26 -5.43 -10.68
CA ARG A 385 -3.11 -6.44 -11.73
C ARG A 385 -2.38 -7.72 -11.28
N TRP A 386 -1.68 -7.70 -10.13
CA TRP A 386 -0.71 -8.76 -9.74
C TRP A 386 -0.76 -9.15 -8.25
N GLY A 387 -1.76 -8.72 -7.48
CA GLY A 387 -1.95 -9.18 -6.10
C GLY A 387 -2.31 -10.68 -6.04
N PRO A 388 -1.93 -11.41 -4.98
CA PRO A 388 -2.30 -12.83 -4.83
C PRO A 388 -3.83 -13.07 -4.84
N GLU A 389 -4.63 -12.04 -4.53
CA GLU A 389 -6.09 -12.06 -4.61
C GLU A 389 -6.65 -11.74 -6.01
N SER A 390 -5.81 -11.23 -6.93
CA SER A 390 -6.23 -10.82 -8.28
C SER A 390 -6.35 -11.98 -9.29
N CYS A 391 -6.23 -13.22 -8.82
CA CYS A 391 -6.67 -14.41 -9.55
C CYS A 391 -7.97 -14.99 -8.95
N PRO A 392 -9.11 -14.26 -8.99
CA PRO A 392 -10.39 -14.85 -8.64
C PRO A 392 -10.70 -15.92 -9.72
N GLY A 393 -10.67 -17.19 -9.33
CA GLY A 393 -11.06 -18.32 -10.19
C GLY A 393 -9.97 -19.32 -10.56
N ALA A 394 -8.99 -19.60 -9.68
CA ALA A 394 -8.10 -20.76 -9.85
C ALA A 394 -8.86 -22.07 -10.11
N ASP A 395 -10.09 -22.19 -9.58
CA ASP A 395 -10.97 -23.35 -9.74
C ASP A 395 -11.51 -23.57 -11.16
N HIS A 396 -11.29 -22.63 -12.09
CA HIS A 396 -11.80 -22.71 -13.47
C HIS A 396 -10.70 -22.76 -14.54
N LEU A 397 -9.43 -22.96 -14.15
CA LEU A 397 -8.37 -23.10 -15.13
C LEU A 397 -8.57 -24.38 -15.97
N PRO A 398 -8.39 -24.33 -17.30
CA PRO A 398 -8.43 -25.51 -18.14
C PRO A 398 -7.48 -26.60 -17.61
N ARG A 399 -7.91 -27.86 -17.68
CA ARG A 399 -7.05 -29.00 -17.31
C ARG A 399 -5.76 -28.94 -18.12
N GLY A 400 -4.61 -28.99 -17.43
CA GLY A 400 -3.28 -28.98 -18.05
C GLY A 400 -2.54 -27.64 -17.94
N VAL A 401 -3.19 -26.58 -17.47
CA VAL A 401 -2.49 -25.33 -17.14
C VAL A 401 -1.60 -25.54 -15.92
N LYS A 402 -0.32 -25.14 -16.03
CA LYS A 402 0.65 -25.16 -14.93
C LYS A 402 0.87 -23.76 -14.36
N LEU A 403 1.21 -23.68 -13.08
CA LEU A 403 1.50 -22.42 -12.40
C LEU A 403 3.01 -22.27 -12.20
N PHE A 404 3.56 -21.16 -12.65
CA PHE A 404 4.95 -20.79 -12.42
C PHE A 404 5.04 -19.51 -11.60
N THR A 405 6.01 -19.40 -10.70
CA THR A 405 6.21 -18.23 -9.85
C THR A 405 7.54 -17.56 -10.17
N ALA A 406 7.52 -16.25 -10.44
CA ALA A 406 8.73 -15.47 -10.67
C ALA A 406 9.58 -15.33 -9.41
N THR A 407 10.88 -15.58 -9.54
CA THR A 407 11.85 -15.44 -8.45
C THR A 407 12.49 -14.05 -8.39
N PHE A 408 12.45 -13.33 -9.51
CA PHE A 408 13.01 -11.98 -9.69
C PHE A 408 11.92 -10.94 -9.98
N ASP A 409 12.34 -9.69 -10.03
CA ASP A 409 11.53 -8.51 -10.37
C ASP A 409 11.40 -8.28 -11.89
N PHE A 410 11.85 -9.23 -12.69
CA PHE A 410 11.60 -9.29 -14.12
C PHE A 410 11.64 -10.73 -14.61
N VAL A 411 11.03 -10.96 -15.77
CA VAL A 411 11.14 -12.20 -16.55
C VAL A 411 11.56 -11.86 -17.98
N TYR A 412 12.32 -12.75 -18.62
CA TYR A 412 12.58 -12.67 -20.06
C TYR A 412 11.43 -13.28 -20.84
N VAL A 413 10.93 -12.53 -21.83
CA VAL A 413 9.80 -12.92 -22.67
C VAL A 413 10.16 -12.83 -24.15
N LYS A 414 9.73 -13.81 -24.93
CA LYS A 414 9.63 -13.73 -26.40
C LYS A 414 8.16 -13.62 -26.78
N ARG A 415 7.81 -12.59 -27.57
CA ARG A 415 6.43 -12.32 -28.02
C ARG A 415 6.17 -12.88 -29.42
N SER A 416 6.68 -14.08 -29.68
CA SER A 416 6.58 -14.80 -30.95
C SER A 416 5.78 -16.08 -30.73
N ALA A 417 5.01 -16.51 -31.72
CA ALA A 417 4.38 -17.82 -31.70
C ALA A 417 5.43 -18.94 -31.76
N ASP A 418 6.46 -18.78 -32.58
CA ASP A 418 7.60 -19.69 -32.65
C ASP A 418 8.62 -19.36 -31.53
N PRO A 419 8.92 -20.29 -30.60
CA PRO A 419 9.88 -20.06 -29.52
C PRO A 419 11.32 -19.83 -30.00
N GLN A 420 11.66 -20.24 -31.22
CA GLN A 420 12.98 -20.01 -31.81
C GLN A 420 13.14 -18.59 -32.34
N GLN A 421 12.03 -17.92 -32.63
CA GLN A 421 11.99 -16.59 -33.23
C GLN A 421 11.63 -15.51 -32.21
N GLY A 422 11.86 -14.25 -32.59
CA GLY A 422 11.50 -13.07 -31.80
C GLY A 422 12.61 -12.58 -30.87
N ALA A 423 12.60 -11.28 -30.62
CA ALA A 423 13.52 -10.64 -29.69
C ALA A 423 13.18 -11.04 -28.25
N VAL A 424 14.22 -11.39 -27.48
CA VAL A 424 14.11 -11.58 -26.03
C VAL A 424 14.06 -10.21 -25.39
N THR A 425 12.97 -9.92 -24.69
CA THR A 425 12.77 -8.65 -23.98
C THR A 425 12.60 -8.90 -22.48
N LYS A 426 13.00 -7.96 -21.63
CA LYS A 426 12.72 -8.02 -20.19
C LYS A 426 11.33 -7.47 -19.91
N LEU A 427 10.50 -8.24 -19.23
CA LEU A 427 9.19 -7.86 -18.74
C LEU A 427 9.30 -7.65 -17.22
N PRO A 428 9.15 -6.42 -16.70
CA PRO A 428 9.17 -6.17 -15.25
C PRO A 428 7.97 -6.84 -14.56
N CYS A 429 8.19 -7.40 -13.37
CA CYS A 429 7.17 -8.04 -12.53
C CYS A 429 7.55 -7.96 -11.05
N LYS A 430 6.67 -8.39 -10.13
CA LYS A 430 7.04 -8.53 -8.71
C LYS A 430 7.56 -9.96 -8.46
N PRO A 431 8.60 -10.18 -7.64
CA PRO A 431 8.93 -11.53 -7.17
C PRO A 431 7.73 -12.14 -6.46
N GLY A 432 7.45 -13.42 -6.69
CA GLY A 432 6.22 -14.09 -6.25
C GLY A 432 5.05 -13.98 -7.23
N THR A 433 5.18 -13.20 -8.32
CA THR A 433 4.16 -13.18 -9.38
C THR A 433 3.93 -14.57 -9.94
N ALA A 434 2.66 -14.96 -10.04
CA ALA A 434 2.25 -16.18 -10.72
C ALA A 434 2.00 -15.97 -12.22
N PHE A 435 2.59 -16.84 -13.05
CA PHE A 435 2.38 -16.95 -14.48
C PHE A 435 1.74 -18.31 -14.79
N PHE A 436 0.67 -18.30 -15.57
CA PHE A 436 0.03 -19.52 -16.04
C PHE A 436 0.72 -19.99 -17.32
N SER A 437 0.94 -21.28 -17.46
CA SER A 437 1.55 -21.89 -18.64
C SER A 437 0.65 -22.95 -19.25
N THR A 438 0.69 -23.09 -20.58
CA THR A 438 0.05 -24.20 -21.30
C THR A 438 0.70 -25.56 -21.01
N GLY A 439 1.85 -25.57 -20.33
CA GLY A 439 2.67 -26.75 -20.09
C GLY A 439 3.61 -27.11 -21.25
N ALA A 440 3.55 -26.38 -22.36
CA ALA A 440 4.50 -26.54 -23.46
C ALA A 440 5.89 -26.02 -23.04
N LEU A 441 6.89 -26.87 -23.23
CA LEU A 441 8.29 -26.60 -22.91
C LEU A 441 9.11 -26.52 -24.20
N HIS A 442 10.06 -25.58 -24.22
CA HIS A 442 10.99 -25.42 -25.32
C HIS A 442 12.40 -25.13 -24.81
N VAL A 443 13.39 -25.86 -25.33
CA VAL A 443 14.81 -25.58 -25.06
C VAL A 443 15.35 -24.74 -26.21
N GLY A 444 15.67 -23.48 -25.91
CA GLY A 444 16.22 -22.53 -26.87
C GLY A 444 17.63 -22.90 -27.33
N PRO A 445 18.16 -22.22 -28.36
CA PRO A 445 19.45 -22.57 -28.99
C PRO A 445 20.66 -22.44 -28.05
N LEU A 446 20.56 -21.61 -27.00
CA LEU A 446 21.59 -21.47 -25.98
C LEU A 446 21.39 -22.43 -24.80
N GLY A 447 20.44 -23.37 -24.88
CA GLY A 447 20.15 -24.32 -23.80
C GLY A 447 19.25 -23.77 -22.68
N GLY A 448 18.70 -22.57 -22.83
CA GLY A 448 17.70 -22.05 -21.88
C GLY A 448 16.35 -22.71 -22.07
N GLU A 449 15.68 -23.09 -20.99
CA GLU A 449 14.34 -23.66 -20.94
C GLU A 449 13.29 -22.55 -20.91
N TRP A 450 12.29 -22.66 -21.78
CA TRP A 450 11.19 -21.72 -21.94
C TRP A 450 9.86 -22.44 -21.78
N ILE A 451 8.90 -21.75 -21.17
CA ILE A 451 7.51 -22.19 -21.08
C ILE A 451 6.64 -21.28 -21.94
N GLU A 452 5.60 -21.84 -22.55
CA GLU A 452 4.57 -21.02 -23.19
C GLU A 452 3.59 -20.48 -22.13
N GLU A 453 3.41 -19.17 -22.09
CA GLU A 453 2.46 -18.46 -21.22
C GLU A 453 1.02 -18.67 -21.73
N TYR A 454 0.13 -19.05 -20.82
CA TYR A 454 -1.31 -19.06 -21.06
C TYR A 454 -1.87 -17.62 -20.93
N ALA A 455 -1.76 -16.84 -22.00
CA ALA A 455 -2.23 -15.47 -22.04
C ALA A 455 -3.74 -15.39 -22.38
N ARG A 456 -4.49 -14.54 -21.64
CA ARG A 456 -5.95 -14.36 -21.85
C ARG A 456 -6.31 -13.83 -23.24
N ASP A 457 -5.41 -13.09 -23.88
CA ASP A 457 -5.58 -12.55 -25.23
C ASP A 457 -5.30 -13.59 -26.33
N GLY A 458 -4.95 -14.82 -25.95
CA GLY A 458 -4.58 -15.90 -26.87
C GLY A 458 -3.24 -15.67 -27.58
N ALA A 459 -2.50 -14.62 -27.23
CA ALA A 459 -1.21 -14.35 -27.84
C ALA A 459 -0.15 -15.29 -27.24
N ALA A 460 0.45 -16.12 -28.09
CA ALA A 460 1.55 -16.97 -27.69
C ALA A 460 2.75 -16.13 -27.24
N ARG A 461 3.24 -16.42 -26.03
CA ARG A 461 4.41 -15.79 -25.42
C ARG A 461 5.23 -16.87 -24.74
N TRP A 462 6.54 -16.75 -24.82
CA TRP A 462 7.46 -17.69 -24.18
C TRP A 462 8.20 -17.01 -23.05
N LEU A 463 8.12 -17.55 -21.85
CA LEU A 463 8.81 -17.06 -20.66
C LEU A 463 9.98 -17.98 -20.35
N LEU A 464 11.15 -17.41 -20.09
CA LEU A 464 12.33 -18.19 -19.71
C LEU A 464 12.17 -18.72 -18.27
N VAL A 465 12.35 -20.02 -18.08
CA VAL A 465 12.38 -20.68 -16.78
C VAL A 465 13.78 -20.61 -16.19
N GLU A 466 14.77 -21.14 -16.89
CA GLU A 466 16.18 -21.14 -16.51
C GLU A 466 17.04 -21.22 -17.77
N GLY A 467 18.24 -20.65 -17.77
CA GLY A 467 19.15 -20.84 -18.90
C GLY A 467 20.51 -20.19 -18.73
N PRO A 468 21.56 -20.77 -19.32
CA PRO A 468 22.88 -20.17 -19.32
C PRO A 468 22.89 -18.86 -20.14
N GLY A 469 23.77 -17.94 -19.76
CA GLY A 469 23.96 -16.66 -20.48
C GLY A 469 23.09 -15.49 -20.02
N PHE A 470 22.10 -15.72 -19.14
CA PHE A 470 21.25 -14.66 -18.60
C PHE A 470 21.75 -14.03 -17.29
N GLN A 471 22.86 -14.54 -16.75
CA GLN A 471 23.53 -14.06 -15.54
C GLN A 471 22.62 -14.03 -14.30
N THR A 472 21.63 -14.93 -14.22
CA THR A 472 20.75 -15.07 -13.05
C THR A 472 21.30 -16.12 -12.09
N ASP A 473 21.23 -15.87 -10.77
CA ASP A 473 21.57 -16.85 -9.73
C ASP A 473 20.39 -17.82 -9.50
N GLY A 474 20.17 -18.71 -10.47
CA GLY A 474 19.16 -19.76 -10.44
C GLY A 474 17.98 -19.54 -11.40
N PRO A 475 16.93 -20.37 -11.27
CA PRO A 475 15.75 -20.32 -12.13
C PRO A 475 14.97 -19.03 -11.90
N MET A 476 14.53 -18.44 -12.99
CA MET A 476 13.74 -17.20 -13.02
C MET A 476 12.25 -17.46 -12.78
N LEU A 477 11.78 -18.66 -13.12
CA LEU A 477 10.45 -19.15 -12.82
C LEU A 477 10.55 -20.50 -12.10
N LEU A 478 9.72 -20.69 -11.08
CA LEU A 478 9.60 -21.96 -10.35
C LEU A 478 8.23 -22.56 -10.59
N ASP A 479 8.16 -23.87 -10.88
CA ASP A 479 6.89 -24.61 -10.89
C ASP A 479 6.27 -24.64 -9.47
N GLU A 480 4.98 -24.93 -9.36
CA GLU A 480 4.18 -24.88 -8.12
C GLU A 480 4.81 -25.67 -6.96
N GLY A 481 5.34 -26.86 -7.26
CA GLY A 481 6.01 -27.71 -6.26
C GLY A 481 7.23 -27.04 -5.64
N PRO A 482 8.28 -26.74 -6.41
CA PRO A 482 9.45 -25.99 -5.93
C PRO A 482 9.09 -24.62 -5.34
N ALA A 483 8.11 -23.91 -5.89
CA ALA A 483 7.66 -22.62 -5.38
C ALA A 483 7.13 -22.70 -3.93
N ALA A 484 6.46 -23.79 -3.56
CA ALA A 484 5.99 -24.02 -2.19
C ALA A 484 7.12 -24.13 -1.15
N GLU A 485 8.35 -24.45 -1.60
CA GLU A 485 9.54 -24.46 -0.74
C GLU A 485 10.22 -23.09 -0.62
N HIS A 486 9.71 -22.07 -1.31
CA HIS A 486 10.22 -20.71 -1.28
C HIS A 486 9.33 -19.80 -0.43
N VAL A 487 9.89 -18.69 0.01
CA VAL A 487 9.18 -17.64 0.74
C VAL A 487 9.48 -16.28 0.09
N PRO A 488 8.46 -15.47 -0.22
CA PRO A 488 8.64 -14.09 -0.60
C PRO A 488 9.18 -13.31 0.61
N VAL A 489 10.31 -12.65 0.38
CA VAL A 489 10.99 -11.83 1.39
C VAL A 489 11.05 -10.40 0.88
N ALA A 490 10.54 -9.47 1.69
CA ALA A 490 10.74 -8.04 1.50
C ALA A 490 11.71 -7.51 2.55
N VAL A 491 12.75 -6.83 2.10
CA VAL A 491 13.75 -6.19 2.95
C VAL A 491 13.45 -4.70 3.01
N HIS A 492 13.18 -4.22 4.22
CA HIS A 492 12.84 -2.84 4.51
C HIS A 492 13.98 -2.11 5.20
N TYR A 493 14.15 -0.83 4.93
CA TYR A 493 15.07 0.05 5.66
C TYR A 493 14.29 1.13 6.38
N CYS A 494 14.57 1.28 7.67
CA CYS A 494 13.95 2.29 8.51
C CYS A 494 14.78 3.58 8.44
N ALA A 495 14.38 4.50 7.55
CA ALA A 495 14.90 5.86 7.57
C ALA A 495 14.22 6.67 8.70
N ALA A 496 14.81 7.82 9.07
CA ALA A 496 14.32 8.65 10.18
C ALA A 496 12.84 9.08 10.08
N ARG A 497 12.26 9.09 8.87
CA ARG A 497 10.90 9.56 8.60
C ARG A 497 9.99 8.54 7.94
N ARG A 498 10.54 7.45 7.38
CA ARG A 498 9.77 6.46 6.60
C ARG A 498 10.43 5.09 6.60
N VAL A 499 9.61 4.05 6.45
CA VAL A 499 10.08 2.71 6.10
C VAL A 499 10.08 2.59 4.59
N VAL A 500 11.18 2.14 4.02
CA VAL A 500 11.30 1.96 2.56
C VAL A 500 11.62 0.52 2.25
N CYS A 501 10.83 -0.10 1.38
CA CYS A 501 11.11 -1.43 0.86
C CYS A 501 12.28 -1.34 -0.14
N LEU A 502 13.47 -1.77 0.27
CA LEU A 502 14.68 -1.70 -0.57
C LEU A 502 14.74 -2.80 -1.62
N PHE A 503 14.23 -3.97 -1.28
CA PHE A 503 14.47 -5.18 -2.05
C PHE A 503 13.36 -6.20 -1.79
N ARG A 504 12.87 -6.83 -2.86
CA ARG A 504 11.96 -7.97 -2.80
C ARG A 504 12.57 -9.13 -3.55
N THR A 505 12.37 -10.34 -3.05
CA THR A 505 12.85 -11.55 -3.72
C THR A 505 12.06 -12.77 -3.26
N LEU A 506 12.00 -13.80 -4.11
CA LEU A 506 11.55 -15.13 -3.70
C LEU A 506 12.76 -16.00 -3.38
N VAL A 507 12.87 -16.50 -2.15
CA VAL A 507 14.06 -17.25 -1.69
C VAL A 507 13.66 -18.59 -1.11
N SER A 508 14.44 -19.64 -1.40
CA SER A 508 14.21 -20.97 -0.82
C SER A 508 14.22 -20.88 0.71
N ARG A 509 13.28 -21.54 1.37
CA ARG A 509 13.25 -21.62 2.84
C ARG A 509 14.50 -22.29 3.41
N GLY A 510 15.16 -23.14 2.62
CA GLY A 510 16.44 -23.76 2.99
C GLY A 510 17.65 -22.83 2.83
N ALA A 511 17.51 -21.67 2.19
CA ALA A 511 18.61 -20.73 2.00
C ALA A 511 19.04 -20.11 3.33
N THR A 512 20.35 -19.87 3.45
CA THR A 512 20.93 -19.16 4.59
C THR A 512 20.62 -17.67 4.53
N VAL A 513 20.56 -17.03 5.69
CA VAL A 513 20.42 -15.56 5.81
C VAL A 513 21.56 -14.85 5.07
N GLN A 514 22.77 -15.42 5.09
CA GLN A 514 23.90 -14.92 4.32
C GLN A 514 23.61 -14.85 2.82
N ARG A 515 22.97 -15.88 2.24
CA ARG A 515 22.62 -15.87 0.81
C ARG A 515 21.60 -14.79 0.48
N LEU A 516 20.60 -14.59 1.34
CA LEU A 516 19.64 -13.48 1.20
C LEU A 516 20.34 -12.12 1.28
N ALA A 517 21.23 -11.92 2.27
CA ALA A 517 22.01 -10.69 2.41
C ALA A 517 22.94 -10.44 1.20
N SER A 518 23.60 -11.48 0.67
CA SER A 518 24.41 -11.36 -0.54
C SER A 518 23.58 -10.95 -1.76
N ARG A 519 22.36 -11.48 -1.93
CA ARG A 519 21.44 -11.06 -3.00
C ARG A 519 21.00 -9.61 -2.84
N LEU A 520 20.62 -9.21 -1.62
CA LEU A 520 20.29 -7.83 -1.28
C LEU A 520 21.46 -6.88 -1.65
N CYS A 521 22.66 -7.17 -1.17
CA CYS A 521 23.85 -6.35 -1.42
C CYS A 521 24.23 -6.31 -2.90
N GLY A 522 24.12 -7.42 -3.62
CA GLY A 522 24.36 -7.47 -5.06
C GLY A 522 23.37 -6.62 -5.86
N ALA A 523 22.10 -6.60 -5.45
CA ALA A 523 21.06 -5.80 -6.12
C ALA A 523 21.12 -4.31 -5.77
N THR A 524 21.55 -3.97 -4.55
CA THR A 524 21.51 -2.60 -4.01
C THR A 524 22.86 -1.87 -4.01
N GLY A 525 23.96 -2.59 -4.24
CA GLY A 525 25.33 -2.05 -4.13
C GLY A 525 25.84 -1.90 -2.69
N LEU A 526 25.01 -2.20 -1.68
CA LEU A 526 25.38 -2.08 -0.27
C LEU A 526 26.53 -3.02 0.11
N SER A 527 27.35 -2.61 1.09
CA SER A 527 28.46 -3.41 1.59
C SER A 527 27.97 -4.64 2.36
N PRO A 528 28.33 -5.87 1.96
CA PRO A 528 27.93 -7.10 2.67
C PRO A 528 28.40 -7.16 4.13
N LYS A 529 29.48 -6.44 4.46
CA LYS A 529 30.04 -6.42 5.83
C LYS A 529 29.26 -5.52 6.78
N ALA A 530 28.53 -4.55 6.24
CA ALA A 530 27.76 -3.57 7.00
C ALA A 530 26.26 -3.92 7.08
N ALA A 531 25.78 -4.84 6.23
CA ALA A 531 24.39 -5.25 6.18
C ALA A 531 24.09 -6.36 7.20
N MET A 532 23.15 -6.09 8.11
CA MET A 532 22.57 -7.07 9.03
C MET A 532 21.06 -7.13 8.82
N LEU A 533 20.49 -8.34 8.82
CA LEU A 533 19.05 -8.52 8.69
C LEU A 533 18.44 -8.81 10.06
N VAL A 534 17.31 -8.17 10.35
CA VAL A 534 16.57 -8.30 11.61
C VAL A 534 15.15 -8.73 11.25
N PRO A 535 14.54 -9.72 11.93
CA PRO A 535 13.16 -10.10 11.64
C PRO A 535 12.24 -8.91 11.94
N ARG A 536 11.29 -8.62 11.06
CA ARG A 536 10.17 -7.76 11.43
C ARG A 536 9.37 -8.54 12.46
N ALA A 537 9.35 -8.08 13.71
CA ALA A 537 8.48 -8.67 14.72
C ALA A 537 7.07 -8.71 14.14
N ALA A 538 6.47 -9.90 14.10
CA ALA A 538 5.07 -10.01 13.72
C ALA A 538 4.29 -9.01 14.58
N PRO A 539 3.35 -8.24 14.01
CA PRO A 539 2.50 -7.40 14.82
C PRO A 539 1.77 -8.32 15.78
N SER A 540 2.25 -8.39 17.02
CA SER A 540 1.51 -8.86 18.16
C SER A 540 0.21 -8.07 18.14
N GLY A 541 -0.92 -8.75 17.89
CA GLY A 541 -2.22 -8.14 17.69
C GLY A 541 -2.51 -7.04 18.72
N ASP A 542 -3.22 -6.02 18.26
CA ASP A 542 -3.87 -4.96 19.05
C ASP A 542 -3.11 -3.63 19.28
N GLY A 543 -1.90 -3.45 18.72
CA GLY A 543 -1.20 -2.15 18.75
C GLY A 543 -1.27 -1.35 17.43
N PRO A 544 -1.53 -0.03 17.44
CA PRO A 544 -1.44 0.80 16.23
C PRO A 544 0.00 0.80 15.67
N GLN A 545 0.14 0.38 14.40
CA GLN A 545 1.41 0.12 13.71
C GLN A 545 2.37 1.33 13.68
N ASP A 546 1.86 2.55 13.82
CA ASP A 546 2.65 3.79 13.70
C ASP A 546 3.51 4.13 14.92
N ALA A 547 3.18 3.61 16.11
CA ALA A 547 3.89 4.00 17.34
C ALA A 547 5.30 3.39 17.47
N ARG A 548 5.58 2.31 16.73
CA ARG A 548 6.84 1.55 16.86
C ARG A 548 7.99 2.07 15.99
N LEU A 549 7.72 2.94 15.01
CA LEU A 549 8.71 3.37 14.01
C LEU A 549 9.71 4.44 14.49
N ARG A 550 9.54 4.97 15.71
CA ARG A 550 10.41 6.02 16.25
C ARG A 550 11.43 5.45 17.24
N GLY A 551 12.51 4.89 16.72
CA GLY A 551 13.79 4.73 17.45
C GLY A 551 14.00 3.48 18.31
N GLU A 552 12.95 2.84 18.84
CA GLU A 552 13.10 1.65 19.70
C GLU A 552 13.14 0.31 18.95
N LEU A 553 12.85 0.31 17.64
CA LEU A 553 12.74 -0.91 16.84
C LEU A 553 14.07 -1.68 16.64
N LEU A 554 15.21 -1.10 17.05
CA LEU A 554 16.53 -1.58 16.63
C LEU A 554 17.24 -2.54 17.60
N MET A 555 16.73 -2.81 18.81
CA MET A 555 17.52 -3.56 19.79
C MET A 555 16.81 -4.76 20.46
N GLY A 556 15.49 -4.87 20.37
CA GLY A 556 14.76 -6.00 20.98
C GLY A 556 14.77 -7.28 20.15
N GLY A 557 14.89 -7.16 18.82
CA GLY A 557 14.92 -8.29 17.91
C GLY A 557 16.33 -8.87 17.77
N GLN A 558 16.51 -10.15 18.06
CA GLN A 558 17.78 -10.84 17.81
C GLN A 558 18.08 -10.80 16.29
N ALA A 559 19.25 -10.25 15.92
CA ALA A 559 19.69 -10.21 14.53
C ALA A 559 19.70 -11.62 13.93
N LEU A 560 19.31 -11.73 12.65
CA LEU A 560 19.32 -12.99 11.93
C LEU A 560 20.77 -13.44 11.72
N LEU A 561 21.14 -14.56 12.33
CA LEU A 561 22.45 -15.17 12.21
C LEU A 561 22.73 -15.62 10.76
N PRO A 562 23.87 -15.23 10.14
CA PRO A 562 24.14 -15.47 8.72
C PRO A 562 24.09 -16.95 8.28
N HIS A 563 24.52 -17.86 9.15
CA HIS A 563 24.61 -19.29 8.87
C HIS A 563 23.29 -20.05 9.07
N MET A 564 22.29 -19.43 9.69
CA MET A 564 20.98 -20.04 9.89
C MET A 564 20.13 -19.92 8.62
N THR A 565 19.19 -20.85 8.46
CA THR A 565 18.28 -20.89 7.32
C THR A 565 17.04 -20.03 7.56
N LEU A 566 16.37 -19.57 6.50
CA LEU A 566 15.07 -18.89 6.63
C LEU A 566 14.02 -19.79 7.30
N ARG A 567 14.08 -21.11 7.05
CA ARG A 567 13.21 -22.12 7.66
C ARG A 567 13.35 -22.16 9.18
N SER A 568 14.56 -22.04 9.73
CA SER A 568 14.78 -22.10 11.18
C SER A 568 14.19 -20.90 11.94
N TYR A 569 13.94 -19.78 11.28
CA TYR A 569 13.22 -18.63 11.87
C TYR A 569 11.70 -18.75 11.77
N GLY A 570 11.16 -19.84 11.20
CA GLY A 570 9.72 -20.07 11.13
C GLY A 570 8.99 -19.23 10.08
N PHE A 571 9.68 -18.67 9.09
CA PHE A 571 9.06 -17.94 7.98
C PHE A 571 8.20 -18.89 7.13
N LYS A 572 6.88 -18.62 7.01
CA LYS A 572 5.89 -19.55 6.42
C LYS A 572 5.28 -19.12 5.08
N ARG A 573 4.85 -17.87 4.93
CA ARG A 573 4.07 -17.43 3.74
C ARG A 573 4.66 -16.21 3.07
N GLU A 574 4.83 -15.14 3.83
CA GLU A 574 5.50 -13.93 3.41
C GLU A 574 6.26 -13.41 4.63
N THR A 575 7.41 -12.80 4.41
CA THR A 575 8.23 -12.32 5.50
C THR A 575 8.85 -11.01 5.15
N ASP A 576 8.62 -10.06 6.04
CA ASP A 576 9.35 -8.81 6.07
C ASP A 576 10.55 -8.95 6.99
N VAL A 577 11.69 -8.44 6.54
CA VAL A 577 12.88 -8.26 7.37
C VAL A 577 13.32 -6.81 7.28
N PHE A 578 13.89 -6.29 8.36
CA PHE A 578 14.54 -4.99 8.36
C PHE A 578 16.04 -5.13 8.10
N LEU A 579 16.58 -4.17 7.36
CA LEU A 579 18.00 -3.95 7.21
C LEU A 579 18.50 -3.03 8.33
N ALA A 580 19.32 -3.56 9.24
CA ALA A 580 20.17 -2.78 10.11
C ALA A 580 21.53 -2.59 9.42
N TYR A 581 21.86 -1.37 9.04
CA TYR A 581 23.06 -1.05 8.29
C TYR A 581 24.06 -0.28 9.15
N ALA A 582 25.27 -0.82 9.32
CA ALA A 582 26.32 -0.22 10.15
C ALA A 582 27.24 0.76 9.39
N GLY A 583 27.15 0.79 8.05
CA GLY A 583 27.93 1.67 7.19
C GLY A 583 27.23 3.01 6.93
N SER A 584 27.82 3.84 6.06
CA SER A 584 27.17 5.04 5.55
C SER A 584 26.18 4.65 4.46
N PHE A 585 24.91 4.48 4.83
CA PHE A 585 23.87 4.04 3.90
C PHE A 585 23.79 4.95 2.66
N GLU A 586 23.91 6.27 2.85
CA GLU A 586 23.85 7.28 1.78
C GLU A 586 25.03 7.18 0.79
N GLU A 587 26.22 6.80 1.26
CA GLU A 587 27.41 6.67 0.41
C GLU A 587 27.49 5.32 -0.31
N ASP A 588 27.01 4.27 0.37
CA ASP A 588 27.10 2.88 -0.09
C ASP A 588 25.94 2.49 -1.00
N TYR A 589 24.75 3.07 -0.80
CA TYR A 589 23.57 2.82 -1.63
C TYR A 589 23.68 3.58 -2.96
N ARG A 590 24.55 3.14 -3.86
CA ARG A 590 24.76 3.80 -5.16
C ARG A 590 23.82 3.25 -6.23
N GLY A 591 22.90 4.08 -6.71
CA GLY A 591 22.10 3.81 -7.91
C GLY A 591 20.78 3.05 -7.71
N GLY A 592 20.38 2.79 -6.45
CA GLY A 592 19.09 2.16 -6.17
C GLY A 592 17.91 3.14 -6.14
N ALA A 593 16.69 2.59 -6.05
CA ALA A 593 15.41 3.31 -6.18
C ALA A 593 15.28 4.57 -5.30
N LEU A 594 15.88 4.58 -4.10
CA LEU A 594 15.84 5.73 -3.18
C LEU A 594 16.52 7.01 -3.68
N LEU A 595 17.44 6.93 -4.65
CA LEU A 595 18.12 8.09 -5.24
C LEU A 595 17.45 8.57 -6.53
N ARG A 596 16.40 7.87 -6.99
CA ARG A 596 15.64 8.23 -8.20
C ARG A 596 14.32 8.94 -7.89
N GLU A 597 13.88 8.91 -6.63
CA GLU A 597 12.90 9.83 -6.04
C GLU A 597 13.60 11.12 -5.59
#